data_AF-D4GME9-F1
#
_entry.id   AF-D4GME9-F1
#
_cell.length_a   1.000
_cell.length_b   1.000
_cell.length_c   1.000
_cell.angle_alpha   90.00
_cell.angle_beta   90.00
_cell.angle_gamma   90.00
#
_symmetry.space_group_name_H-M   'P 1'
#
loop_
_entity.id
_entity.type
_entity.pdbx_description
1 polymer ?
#
loop_
_entity_poly.entity_id
_entity_poly.type
_entity_poly.pdbx_seq_one_letter_code
_entity_poly.pdbx_strand_id
1 'polypeptide(L)'
;MFSTPQESHAHFLVEDGPKAQQVLSQAGFDVRDVKKPLIRKLAQARPGELGEIARIIAQNGINICVQYSDHSNRLILLTDDDLRAGNLTRQWTCATE
;
A
#
# COMPACT_ATOMS: atom_id res chain seq x y z
N MET A 1 1.04 -3.12 12.68
CA MET A 1 2.20 -4.02 12.88
C MET A 1 1.77 -5.37 12.38
N PHE A 2 2.45 -5.91 11.37
CA PHE A 2 2.24 -7.29 10.95
C PHE A 2 3.31 -8.13 11.63
N SER A 3 2.91 -9.15 12.38
CA SER A 3 3.84 -9.93 13.19
C SER A 3 3.66 -11.41 12.95
N THR A 4 4.77 -12.11 12.82
CA THR A 4 4.90 -13.56 12.97
C THR A 4 5.55 -13.83 14.34
N PRO A 5 5.65 -15.09 14.79
CA PRO A 5 6.39 -15.40 16.02
C PRO A 5 7.87 -15.00 15.97
N GLN A 6 8.46 -14.86 14.77
CA GLN A 6 9.89 -14.61 14.57
C GLN A 6 10.20 -13.14 14.25
N GLU A 7 9.26 -12.41 13.67
CA GLU A 7 9.48 -11.03 13.25
C GLU A 7 8.23 -10.16 13.33
N SER A 8 8.43 -8.85 13.41
CA SER A 8 7.35 -7.88 13.27
C SER A 8 7.79 -6.75 12.36
N HIS A 9 6.95 -6.36 11.42
CA HIS A 9 7.22 -5.26 10.50
C HIS A 9 6.33 -4.06 10.82
N ALA A 10 6.97 -2.90 10.89
CA ALA A 10 6.32 -1.60 10.95
C ALA A 10 6.36 -0.97 9.56
N HIS A 11 5.20 -0.56 9.06
CA HIS A 11 5.08 0.14 7.78
C HIS A 11 4.73 1.59 8.06
N PHE A 12 5.45 2.50 7.41
CA PHE A 12 5.23 3.94 7.50
C PHE A 12 5.00 4.50 6.10
N LEU A 13 3.91 5.22 5.93
CA LEU A 13 3.69 6.04 4.74
C LEU A 13 4.39 7.38 4.95
N VAL A 14 5.36 7.69 4.08
CA VAL A 14 6.14 8.93 4.12
C VAL A 14 6.15 9.57 2.74
N GLU A 15 6.39 10.88 2.70
CA GLU A 15 6.50 11.64 1.45
C GLU A 15 7.78 11.28 0.67
N ASP A 16 8.91 11.15 1.36
CA ASP A 16 10.21 10.85 0.78
C ASP A 16 10.77 9.53 1.37
N GLY A 17 10.47 8.43 0.68
CA GLY A 17 10.93 7.08 1.04
C GLY A 17 12.46 6.95 1.09
N PRO A 18 13.20 7.33 0.04
CA PRO A 18 14.67 7.29 0.04
C PRO A 18 15.31 8.05 1.20
N LYS A 19 14.84 9.27 1.49
CA LYS A 19 15.34 10.04 2.63
C LYS A 19 15.01 9.38 3.96
N ALA A 20 13.80 8.84 4.12
CA ALA A 20 13.43 8.12 5.34
C ALA A 20 14.31 6.88 5.57
N GLN A 21 14.59 6.10 4.51
CA GLN A 21 15.51 4.97 4.59
C GLN A 21 16.90 5.43 5.04
N GLN A 22 17.45 6.47 4.42
CA GLN A 22 18.76 7.00 4.79
C GLN A 22 18.82 7.38 6.28
N VAL A 23 17.85 8.15 6.77
CA VAL A 23 17.82 8.62 8.17
C VAL A 23 17.63 7.46 9.14
N LEU A 24 16.72 6.53 8.86
CA LEU A 24 16.45 5.38 9.73
C LEU A 24 17.65 4.43 9.79
N SER A 25 18.27 4.13 8.65
CA SER A 25 19.47 3.29 8.61
C SER A 25 20.66 3.94 9.34
N GLN A 26 20.84 5.26 9.21
CA GLN A 26 21.87 6.00 9.97
C GLN A 26 21.61 5.98 11.48
N ALA A 27 20.34 5.93 11.90
CA ALA A 27 19.94 5.79 13.30
C ALA A 27 19.99 4.32 13.80
N GLY A 28 20.45 3.37 12.98
CA GLY A 28 20.60 1.96 13.35
C GLY A 28 19.34 1.10 13.21
N PHE A 29 18.29 1.62 12.57
CA PHE A 29 17.11 0.80 12.24
C PHE A 29 17.36 -0.08 11.02
N ASP A 30 16.85 -1.30 11.08
CA ASP A 30 16.85 -2.25 9.97
C ASP A 30 15.68 -1.97 9.02
N VAL A 31 15.95 -1.20 7.97
CA VAL A 31 14.96 -0.84 6.95
C VAL A 31 14.87 -1.97 5.93
N ARG A 32 13.80 -2.77 6.04
CA ARG A 32 13.60 -3.97 5.21
C ARG A 32 13.32 -3.67 3.74
N ASP A 33 12.55 -2.62 3.45
CA ASP A 33 12.19 -2.27 2.07
C ASP A 33 11.69 -0.82 1.97
N VAL A 34 11.75 -0.25 0.76
CA VAL A 34 11.14 1.02 0.39
C VAL A 34 10.33 0.81 -0.89
N LYS A 35 9.00 0.87 -0.76
CA LYS A 35 8.09 0.68 -1.89
C LYS A 35 7.24 1.93 -2.15
N LYS A 36 6.94 2.17 -3.43
CA LYS A 36 5.93 3.16 -3.83
C LYS A 36 4.55 2.50 -3.75
N PRO A 37 3.68 2.89 -2.80
CA PRO A 37 2.41 2.22 -2.63
C PRO A 37 1.40 2.59 -3.71
N LEU A 38 0.44 1.70 -3.92
CA LEU A 38 -0.78 2.02 -4.66
C LEU A 38 -1.74 2.73 -3.72
N ILE A 39 -2.11 3.95 -4.09
CA ILE A 39 -3.03 4.79 -3.31
C ILE A 39 -4.35 4.90 -4.07
N ARG A 40 -5.44 4.46 -3.46
CA ARG A 40 -6.78 4.47 -4.04
C ARG A 40 -7.77 5.20 -3.14
N LYS A 41 -8.83 5.77 -3.72
CA LYS A 41 -9.92 6.41 -2.98
C LYS A 41 -11.19 5.61 -3.17
N LEU A 42 -11.79 5.18 -2.07
CA LEU A 42 -13.08 4.49 -2.07
C LEU A 42 -14.20 5.53 -1.89
N ALA A 43 -15.27 5.39 -2.67
CA ALA A 43 -16.52 6.11 -2.53
C ALA A 43 -17.17 5.71 -1.20
N GLN A 44 -17.23 6.65 -0.26
CA GLN A 44 -17.73 6.41 1.10
C GLN A 44 -19.22 6.01 1.14
N ALA A 45 -20.00 6.35 0.11
CA ALA A 45 -21.43 6.07 0.05
C ALA A 45 -21.75 4.64 -0.44
N ARG A 46 -20.78 3.90 -0.99
CA ARG A 46 -21.02 2.58 -1.59
C ARG A 46 -20.17 1.50 -0.92
N PRO A 47 -20.77 0.61 -0.11
CA PRO A 47 -20.04 -0.52 0.43
C PRO A 47 -19.61 -1.48 -0.70
N GLY A 48 -18.50 -2.19 -0.49
CA GLY A 48 -18.03 -3.26 -1.38
C GLY A 48 -16.88 -2.89 -2.33
N GLU A 49 -16.49 -1.62 -2.45
CA GLU A 49 -15.42 -1.21 -3.38
C GLU A 49 -14.07 -1.88 -3.09
N LEU A 50 -13.71 -2.07 -1.81
CA LEU A 50 -12.52 -2.82 -1.43
C LEU A 50 -12.57 -4.26 -1.98
N GLY A 51 -13.74 -4.90 -1.90
CA GLY A 51 -13.94 -6.24 -2.44
C GLY A 51 -13.82 -6.29 -3.97
N GLU A 52 -14.27 -5.25 -4.66
CA GLU A 52 -14.10 -5.14 -6.12
C GLU A 52 -12.65 -4.95 -6.52
N ILE A 53 -11.91 -4.09 -5.83
CA ILE A 53 -10.47 -3.91 -6.02
C ILE A 53 -9.74 -5.24 -5.79
N ALA A 54 -9.98 -5.88 -4.65
CA ALA A 54 -9.35 -7.15 -4.30
C ALA A 54 -9.67 -8.24 -5.33
N ARG A 55 -10.93 -8.30 -5.80
CA ARG A 55 -11.35 -9.25 -6.84
C ARG A 55 -10.63 -9.03 -8.17
N ILE A 56 -10.50 -7.78 -8.64
CA ILE A 56 -9.80 -7.49 -9.90
C ILE A 56 -8.32 -7.88 -9.79
N ILE A 57 -7.67 -7.54 -8.68
CA ILE A 57 -6.27 -7.88 -8.41
C ILE A 57 -6.10 -9.41 -8.40
N ALA A 58 -6.94 -10.13 -7.65
CA ALA A 58 -6.88 -11.59 -7.54
C ALA A 58 -7.17 -12.31 -8.87
N GLN A 59 -8.15 -11.84 -9.65
CA GLN A 59 -8.46 -12.38 -10.99
C GLN A 59 -7.28 -12.26 -11.97
N ASN A 60 -6.32 -11.37 -11.68
CA ASN A 60 -5.11 -11.17 -12.45
C ASN A 60 -3.89 -11.90 -11.88
N GLY A 61 -4.07 -12.70 -10.82
CA GLY A 61 -3.01 -13.49 -10.21
C GLY A 61 -1.99 -12.67 -9.42
N ILE A 62 -2.40 -11.52 -8.88
CA ILE A 62 -1.56 -10.63 -8.07
C ILE A 62 -1.96 -10.78 -6.60
N ASN A 63 -0.99 -10.84 -5.69
CA ASN A 63 -1.23 -10.89 -4.25
C ASN A 63 -1.19 -9.50 -3.62
N ILE A 64 -2.08 -9.25 -2.66
CA ILE A 64 -2.00 -8.06 -1.80
C ILE A 64 -1.15 -8.44 -0.58
N CYS A 65 0.00 -7.79 -0.43
CA CYS A 65 0.93 -8.03 0.67
C CYS A 65 0.62 -7.14 1.88
N VAL A 66 0.18 -5.89 1.63
CA VAL A 66 -0.15 -4.91 2.68
C VAL A 66 -1.42 -4.19 2.28
N GLN A 67 -2.33 -4.04 3.23
CA GLN A 67 -3.53 -3.22 3.09
C GLN A 67 -3.80 -2.45 4.38
N TYR A 68 -3.99 -1.14 4.26
CA TYR A 68 -4.52 -0.30 5.33
C TYR A 68 -5.17 0.95 4.73
N SER A 69 -5.86 1.71 5.57
CA SER A 69 -6.35 3.05 5.22
C SER A 69 -5.50 4.09 5.92
N ASP A 70 -5.15 5.17 5.23
CA ASP A 70 -4.51 6.32 5.86
C ASP A 70 -5.54 7.25 6.53
N HIS A 71 -5.05 8.31 7.17
CA HIS A 71 -5.88 9.30 7.86
C HIS A 71 -6.79 10.12 6.92
N SER A 72 -6.56 10.06 5.61
CA SER A 72 -7.36 10.75 4.59
C SER A 72 -8.35 9.80 3.92
N ASN A 73 -8.67 8.65 4.50
CA ASN A 73 -9.54 7.62 3.90
C ASN A 73 -9.05 7.16 2.53
N ARG A 74 -7.74 7.15 2.29
CA ARG A 74 -7.14 6.53 1.11
C ARG A 74 -6.75 5.11 1.44
N LEU A 75 -7.13 4.19 0.57
CA LEU A 75 -6.70 2.80 0.61
C LEU A 75 -5.25 2.73 0.13
N ILE A 76 -4.37 2.23 0.99
CA ILE A 76 -2.96 2.00 0.70
C ILE A 76 -2.75 0.51 0.49
N LEU A 77 -2.16 0.15 -0.65
CA LEU A 77 -1.84 -1.24 -1.00
C LEU A 77 -0.36 -1.37 -1.36
N LEU A 78 0.23 -2.48 -0.93
CA LEU A 78 1.43 -3.06 -1.55
C LEU A 78 1.07 -4.42 -2.10
N THR A 79 1.56 -4.72 -3.30
CA THR A 79 1.35 -5.98 -3.99
C THR A 79 2.68 -6.60 -4.40
N ASP A 80 2.62 -7.82 -4.93
CA ASP A 80 3.77 -8.45 -5.58
C ASP A 80 4.00 -7.95 -7.03
N ASP A 81 3.04 -7.20 -7.61
CA ASP A 81 3.18 -6.49 -8.91
C ASP A 81 2.41 -5.15 -8.88
N ASP A 82 3.05 -4.12 -8.29
CA ASP A 82 2.43 -2.81 -8.10
C ASP A 82 2.11 -2.10 -9.41
N LEU A 83 2.93 -2.29 -10.46
CA LEU A 83 2.69 -1.65 -11.76
C LEU A 83 1.41 -2.20 -12.40
N ARG A 84 1.25 -3.52 -12.44
CA ARG A 84 0.08 -4.14 -13.06
C ARG A 84 -1.17 -3.94 -12.21
N ALA A 85 -1.10 -4.13 -10.89
CA ALA A 85 -2.22 -3.81 -10.00
C ALA A 85 -2.60 -2.33 -10.08
N GLY A 86 -1.60 -1.46 -10.22
CA GLY A 86 -1.80 -0.03 -10.39
C GLY A 86 -2.64 0.28 -11.64
N ASN A 87 -2.28 -0.34 -12.76
CA ASN A 87 -2.96 -0.19 -14.03
C ASN A 87 -4.41 -0.72 -14.01
N LEU A 88 -4.64 -1.87 -13.36
CA LEU A 88 -5.95 -2.52 -13.25
C LEU A 88 -6.94 -1.75 -12.38
N THR A 89 -6.43 -1.02 -11.38
CA THR A 89 -7.24 -0.31 -10.38
C THR A 89 -7.32 1.19 -10.63
N ARG A 90 -7.00 1.64 -11.86
CA ARG A 90 -6.93 3.07 -12.21
C ARG A 90 -8.21 3.85 -11.93
N GLN A 91 -9.39 3.22 -12.06
CA GLN A 91 -10.65 3.92 -11.80
C GLN A 91 -10.82 4.41 -10.35
N TRP A 92 -10.04 3.88 -9.41
CA TRP A 92 -10.03 4.33 -8.01
C TRP A 92 -8.83 5.23 -7.68
N THR A 93 -8.09 5.77 -8.65
CA THR A 93 -7.03 6.73 -8.35
C THR A 93 -7.59 7.94 -7.61
N CYS A 94 -6.84 8.46 -6.65
CA CYS A 94 -7.16 9.78 -6.10
C CYS A 94 -7.10 10.81 -7.24
N ALA A 95 -8.05 11.74 -7.28
CA ALA A 95 -7.89 12.92 -8.13
C ALA A 95 -6.56 13.58 -7.77
N THR A 96 -5.79 13.98 -8.77
CA THR A 96 -4.63 14.86 -8.56
C THR A 96 -5.16 16.16 -7.99
N GLU A 97 -4.70 16.52 -6.79
CA GLU A 97 -4.81 17.89 -6.26
C GLU A 97 -3.98 18.86 -7.11
#